data_AF-A0AAN8WDX6-F1
#
_entry.id   AF-A0AAN8WDX6-F1
#
_cell.length_a   1.000
_cell.length_b   1.000
_cell.length_c   1.000
_cell.angle_alpha   90.00
_cell.angle_beta   90.00
_cell.angle_gamma   90.00
#
_symmetry.space_group_name_H-M   'P 1'
#
loop_
_entity.id
_entity.type
_entity.pdbx_description
1 polymer ?
#
loop_
_entity_poly.entity_id
_entity_poly.type
_entity_poly.pdbx_seq_one_letter_code
_entity_poly.pdbx_strand_id
1 'polypeptide(L)'
;MKALLLSCFLAVLVQVAVAIPQWRLSKGLKWDWNSRETQEWCDPVLGCLILDDTWYWPNRPINVLPDSREKINTRFVIHTRQNPGENGDTFITADVASIDASTFDASKPIKFITHGFIDTGFVGWMMDLVRAFLSYGDYNVIRVDWGGGSLPMYYSASANTRVVGLEIAYLVNFLIDNYGVDPANVHLLGHSLGSHTSGYAGERIAGLGRITGMDPAGPYYTETPAYIRIDDTDAIFVDNIHTDADHILMLGYGTEQEMGNLDFYPNSGHDQPGCDPVTIGIEIITDIEDGIRDLAACSHQRATELYADSLYMPCPYLARECIDYDSFELGRCATCGDDDSKCAYLGEWADQYLFKERTGVRVWLDTDEAPPYCYYHYQIIIDTAHPKNAEDWVQGHLNVWLYGDNGEFIDNLRLTKEHERFDHGQLKYFMITSHTDLSRVIRMEAKWVYDDTLTNPGSYCWLLLCNRALYVRSIRISPMDYYPEANRLDHQRSLCQVGSEYTEVKSGDTEVLTSDDTCIYVYEQ
;
A
#
# COMPACT_ATOMS: atom_id res chain seq x y z
N MET A 1 34.10 4.41 -16.09
CA MET A 1 33.67 5.32 -15.00
C MET A 1 32.69 4.69 -14.01
N LYS A 2 31.79 3.78 -14.43
CA LYS A 2 30.93 2.97 -13.52
C LYS A 2 31.69 2.01 -12.58
N ALA A 3 32.95 1.66 -12.86
CA ALA A 3 33.74 0.72 -12.04
C ALA A 3 34.64 1.39 -10.97
N LEU A 4 34.88 2.71 -11.04
CA LEU A 4 35.72 3.44 -10.06
C LEU A 4 34.91 4.10 -8.93
N LEU A 5 33.60 4.22 -9.07
CA LEU A 5 32.71 4.77 -8.03
C LEU A 5 32.23 3.68 -7.06
N LEU A 6 32.10 2.43 -7.53
CA LEU A 6 31.87 1.25 -6.68
C LEU A 6 33.00 1.07 -5.65
N SER A 7 34.25 1.41 -6.01
CA SER A 7 35.38 1.34 -5.10
C SER A 7 35.39 2.41 -4.01
N CYS A 8 34.68 3.53 -4.18
CA CYS A 8 34.61 4.58 -3.14
C CYS A 8 33.47 4.33 -2.13
N PHE A 9 32.33 3.76 -2.56
CA PHE A 9 31.25 3.36 -1.66
C PHE A 9 31.54 2.09 -0.88
N LEU A 10 32.19 1.11 -1.52
CA LEU A 10 32.90 0.09 -0.75
C LEU A 10 33.92 0.81 0.14
N ALA A 11 34.81 1.69 -0.32
CA ALA A 11 35.80 2.28 0.58
C ALA A 11 35.25 3.05 1.80
N VAL A 12 34.03 3.61 1.84
CA VAL A 12 33.53 4.27 3.07
C VAL A 12 32.75 3.29 3.98
N LEU A 13 31.91 2.41 3.44
CA LEU A 13 31.25 1.36 4.24
C LEU A 13 32.21 0.22 4.62
N VAL A 14 33.23 -0.04 3.80
CA VAL A 14 34.39 -0.91 4.03
C VAL A 14 35.51 -0.14 4.74
N GLN A 15 35.60 1.20 4.78
CA GLN A 15 36.50 1.84 5.77
C GLN A 15 35.82 1.86 7.15
N VAL A 16 34.50 2.00 7.25
CA VAL A 16 33.84 1.78 8.54
C VAL A 16 33.85 0.29 8.90
N ALA A 17 33.63 -0.66 7.97
CA ALA A 17 33.61 -2.10 8.28
C ALA A 17 34.98 -2.83 8.18
N VAL A 18 36.00 -2.27 7.50
CA VAL A 18 37.36 -2.85 7.29
C VAL A 18 38.52 -1.94 7.78
N ALA A 19 38.33 -0.63 8.02
CA ALA A 19 39.27 0.11 8.88
C ALA A 19 39.03 -0.15 10.38
N ILE A 20 37.84 -0.61 10.76
CA ILE A 20 37.56 -1.17 12.08
C ILE A 20 38.49 -2.38 12.35
N PRO A 21 38.53 -3.47 11.56
CA PRO A 21 39.42 -4.60 11.76
C PRO A 21 40.93 -4.27 11.69
N GLN A 22 41.39 -3.42 10.75
CA GLN A 22 42.84 -3.20 10.56
C GLN A 22 43.45 -2.16 11.52
N TRP A 23 42.69 -1.16 12.00
CA TRP A 23 43.18 -0.30 13.09
C TRP A 23 43.12 -1.03 14.46
N ARG A 24 42.19 -1.99 14.62
CA ARG A 24 41.94 -2.75 15.86
C ARG A 24 42.98 -3.84 16.17
N LEU A 25 43.67 -4.39 15.17
CA LEU A 25 44.73 -5.39 15.39
C LEU A 25 46.01 -4.80 16.03
N SER A 26 46.21 -3.47 15.98
CA SER A 26 47.43 -2.83 16.48
C SER A 26 47.40 -2.43 17.97
N LYS A 27 46.23 -2.46 18.63
CA LYS A 27 46.07 -1.95 20.01
C LYS A 27 45.54 -2.94 21.06
N GLY A 28 45.34 -4.22 20.74
CA GLY A 28 44.99 -5.22 21.75
C GLY A 28 43.70 -4.92 22.54
N LEU A 29 42.79 -4.08 22.03
CA LEU A 29 41.45 -3.93 22.59
C LEU A 29 40.63 -5.16 22.20
N LYS A 30 40.48 -6.10 23.14
CA LYS A 30 39.43 -7.11 23.07
C LYS A 30 38.10 -6.40 23.34
N TRP A 31 37.29 -6.18 22.30
CA TRP A 31 35.87 -5.92 22.50
C TRP A 31 35.20 -7.27 22.70
N ASP A 32 34.69 -7.50 23.91
CA ASP A 32 33.89 -8.67 24.22
C ASP A 32 32.53 -8.51 23.52
N TRP A 33 32.24 -9.37 22.54
CA TRP A 33 30.92 -9.42 21.91
C TRP A 33 29.88 -10.13 22.81
N ASN A 34 30.31 -10.72 23.93
CA ASN A 34 29.48 -11.54 24.82
C ASN A 34 29.06 -10.85 26.13
N SER A 35 29.16 -9.52 26.22
CA SER A 35 28.52 -8.78 27.32
C SER A 35 28.10 -7.39 26.88
N ARG A 36 27.00 -7.28 26.12
CA ARG A 36 26.29 -5.99 26.08
C ARG A 36 25.52 -5.91 27.39
N GLU A 37 25.95 -5.02 28.28
CA GLU A 37 25.26 -4.81 29.55
C GLU A 37 23.81 -4.41 29.28
N THR A 38 22.87 -5.09 29.95
CA THR A 38 21.46 -4.70 29.97
C THR A 38 21.37 -3.27 30.47
N GLN A 39 20.74 -2.41 29.68
CA GLN A 39 20.48 -1.02 30.02
C GLN A 39 19.00 -0.83 30.30
N GLU A 40 18.67 0.17 31.10
CA GLU A 40 17.30 0.47 31.48
C GLU A 40 17.06 1.97 31.32
N TRP A 41 15.96 2.33 30.67
CA TRP A 41 15.42 3.68 30.65
C TRP A 41 14.16 3.68 31.51
N CYS A 42 14.04 4.57 32.49
CA CYS A 42 12.89 4.62 33.39
C CYS A 42 12.32 6.03 33.48
N ASP A 43 10.99 6.10 33.51
CA ASP A 43 10.21 7.29 33.81
C ASP A 43 9.20 6.99 34.93
N PRO A 44 8.96 7.92 35.88
CA PRO A 44 8.01 7.70 36.98
C PRO A 44 6.57 7.42 36.55
N VAL A 45 6.17 7.86 35.35
CA VAL A 45 4.81 7.73 34.82
C VAL A 45 4.74 6.58 33.80
N LEU A 46 5.70 6.52 32.87
CA LEU A 46 5.67 5.56 31.76
C LEU A 46 6.28 4.19 32.12
N GLY A 47 6.94 4.08 33.28
CA GLY A 47 7.63 2.88 33.71
C GLY A 47 9.00 2.74 33.05
N CYS A 48 9.49 1.50 32.94
CA CYS A 48 10.84 1.21 32.46
C CYS A 48 10.84 0.43 31.14
N LEU A 49 11.83 0.73 30.31
CA LEU A 49 12.17 0.04 29.07
C LEU A 49 13.54 -0.64 29.27
N ILE A 50 13.57 -1.95 29.08
CA ILE A 50 14.79 -2.75 29.21
C ILE A 50 15.38 -2.94 27.82
N LEU A 51 16.62 -2.49 27.64
CA LEU A 51 17.42 -2.73 26.45
C LEU A 51 18.46 -3.81 26.76
N ASP A 52 18.13 -5.05 26.41
CA ASP A 52 19.03 -6.20 26.50
C ASP A 52 19.48 -6.69 25.11
N ASP A 53 20.15 -7.84 25.07
CA ASP A 53 20.68 -8.44 23.84
C ASP A 53 19.59 -8.77 22.80
N THR A 54 18.33 -8.93 23.20
CA THR A 54 17.24 -9.32 22.29
C THR A 54 16.89 -8.24 21.28
N TRP A 55 17.15 -6.97 21.61
CA TRP A 55 16.89 -5.81 20.77
C TRP A 55 17.87 -5.66 19.59
N TYR A 56 18.94 -6.44 19.53
CA TYR A 56 19.94 -6.34 18.48
C TYR A 56 19.72 -7.37 17.38
N TRP A 57 19.56 -6.89 16.15
CA TRP A 57 19.34 -7.71 14.96
C TRP A 57 20.26 -7.27 13.81
N PRO A 58 20.48 -8.10 12.78
CA PRO A 58 21.29 -7.72 11.61
C PRO A 58 20.85 -6.40 10.98
N ASN A 59 19.53 -6.17 10.88
CA ASN A 59 18.92 -4.95 10.34
C ASN A 59 18.80 -3.81 11.37
N ARG A 60 19.19 -4.06 12.63
CA ARG A 60 19.15 -3.11 13.77
C ARG A 60 20.46 -3.21 14.60
N PRO A 61 21.61 -2.84 14.03
CA PRO A 61 22.92 -3.08 14.64
C PRO A 61 23.28 -2.08 15.76
N ILE A 62 22.67 -0.89 15.74
CA ILE A 62 22.87 0.16 16.75
C ILE A 62 21.57 0.31 17.52
N ASN A 63 21.64 0.05 18.83
CA ASN A 63 20.55 0.34 19.74
C ASN A 63 21.04 1.30 20.82
N VAL A 64 20.23 2.31 21.09
CA VAL A 64 20.46 3.29 22.15
C VAL A 64 19.24 3.34 23.06
N LEU A 65 19.44 3.82 24.29
CA LEU A 65 18.31 4.20 25.12
C LEU A 65 17.58 5.39 24.47
N PRO A 66 16.25 5.47 24.59
CA PRO A 66 15.50 6.64 24.16
C PRO A 66 15.98 7.91 24.88
N ASP A 67 15.71 9.05 24.27
CA ASP A 67 15.85 10.36 24.89
C ASP A 67 14.83 10.54 26.05
N SER A 68 15.01 11.57 26.88
CA SER A 68 14.04 11.89 27.93
C SER A 68 12.76 12.47 27.34
N ARG A 69 11.65 12.38 28.09
CA ARG A 69 10.35 12.92 27.69
C ARG A 69 10.41 14.42 27.39
N GLU A 70 11.19 15.18 28.16
CA GLU A 70 11.35 16.63 27.96
C GLU A 70 12.09 16.96 26.66
N LYS A 71 13.00 16.07 26.23
CA LYS A 71 13.75 16.25 24.98
C LYS A 71 12.91 15.84 23.76
N ILE A 72 12.19 14.72 23.86
CA ILE A 72 11.26 14.28 22.81
C ILE A 72 10.10 15.28 22.66
N ASN A 73 9.60 15.76 23.81
CA ASN A 73 8.52 16.73 23.94
C ASN A 73 7.27 16.34 23.14
N THR A 74 6.75 15.14 23.41
CA THR A 74 5.51 14.65 22.78
C THR A 74 4.34 15.55 23.16
N ARG A 75 3.60 16.04 22.16
CA ARG A 75 2.42 16.90 22.32
C ARG A 75 1.22 16.32 21.60
N PHE A 76 0.05 16.44 22.21
CA PHE A 76 -1.22 15.99 21.66
C PHE A 76 -2.08 17.19 21.32
N VAL A 77 -2.51 17.31 20.07
CA VAL A 77 -3.37 18.40 19.60
C VAL A 77 -4.70 17.82 19.16
N ILE A 78 -5.78 18.21 19.85
CA ILE A 78 -7.13 17.72 19.55
C ILE A 78 -7.83 18.62 18.52
N HIS A 79 -8.53 17.96 17.60
CA HIS A 79 -9.37 18.54 16.58
C HIS A 79 -10.73 17.86 16.60
N THR A 80 -11.79 18.67 16.54
CA THR A 80 -13.18 18.22 16.46
C THR A 80 -13.93 19.08 15.46
N ARG A 81 -15.17 18.72 15.12
CA ARG A 81 -16.02 19.60 14.29
C ARG A 81 -16.30 20.95 14.95
N GLN A 82 -16.32 21.02 16.29
CA GLN A 82 -16.53 22.29 16.99
C GLN A 82 -15.27 23.15 17.02
N ASN A 83 -14.10 22.53 16.99
CA ASN A 83 -12.81 23.20 16.91
C ASN A 83 -11.87 22.45 15.96
N PRO A 84 -11.94 22.73 14.64
CA PRO A 84 -11.12 22.04 13.66
C PRO A 84 -9.65 22.47 13.67
N GLY A 85 -9.27 23.49 14.45
CA GLY A 85 -7.91 24.02 14.52
C GLY A 85 -7.63 25.24 13.64
N GLU A 86 -8.64 25.81 12.97
CA GLU A 86 -8.48 27.03 12.15
C GLU A 86 -8.15 28.29 12.97
N ASN A 87 -8.55 28.31 14.25
CA ASN A 87 -8.33 29.44 15.17
C ASN A 87 -7.18 29.20 16.16
N GLY A 88 -6.34 28.21 15.89
CA GLY A 88 -5.20 27.82 16.73
C GLY A 88 -5.32 26.41 17.32
N ASP A 89 -4.18 25.84 17.69
CA ASP A 89 -4.07 24.49 18.23
C ASP A 89 -4.59 24.40 19.67
N THR A 90 -5.32 23.33 19.97
CA THR A 90 -5.76 23.00 21.33
C THR A 90 -4.96 21.80 21.83
N PHE A 91 -4.02 22.06 22.73
CA PHE A 91 -3.19 21.03 23.33
C PHE A 91 -3.94 20.34 24.46
N ILE A 92 -3.83 19.01 24.51
CA ILE A 92 -4.37 18.19 25.59
C ILE A 92 -3.27 17.40 26.27
N THR A 93 -3.46 17.13 27.56
CA THR A 93 -2.62 16.24 28.37
C THR A 93 -3.50 15.26 29.14
N ALA A 94 -2.88 14.23 29.73
CA ALA A 94 -3.55 13.29 30.65
C ALA A 94 -3.86 13.97 32.00
N ASP A 95 -4.72 14.99 31.96
CA ASP A 95 -5.18 15.78 33.09
C ASP A 95 -6.66 16.17 32.87
N VAL A 96 -7.48 16.05 33.91
CA VAL A 96 -8.94 16.27 33.80
C VAL A 96 -9.24 17.71 33.38
N ALA A 97 -8.55 18.69 33.96
CA ALA A 97 -8.79 20.09 33.62
C ALA A 97 -8.35 20.40 32.18
N SER A 98 -7.29 19.76 31.68
CA SER A 98 -6.88 19.90 30.28
C SER A 98 -7.92 19.33 29.31
N ILE A 99 -8.48 18.16 29.60
CA ILE A 99 -9.48 17.51 28.73
C ILE A 99 -10.82 18.26 28.80
N ASP A 100 -11.30 18.61 29.99
CA ASP A 100 -12.56 19.35 30.21
C ASP A 100 -12.55 20.76 29.59
N ALA A 101 -11.37 21.38 29.47
CA ALA A 101 -11.21 22.68 28.81
C ALA A 101 -11.21 22.59 27.28
N SER A 102 -11.14 21.39 26.72
CA SER A 102 -11.12 21.14 25.28
C SER A 102 -12.53 20.87 24.72
N THR A 103 -12.61 20.48 23.44
CA THR A 103 -13.86 20.02 22.81
C THR A 103 -14.01 18.50 22.79
N PHE A 104 -13.22 17.78 23.58
CA PHE A 104 -13.25 16.32 23.63
C PHE A 104 -14.65 15.79 24.00
N ASP A 105 -15.09 14.74 23.31
CA ASP A 105 -16.36 14.06 23.58
C ASP A 105 -16.16 12.55 23.59
N ALA A 106 -16.23 11.94 24.77
CA ALA A 106 -15.99 10.51 24.98
C ALA A 106 -16.98 9.59 24.25
N SER A 107 -18.13 10.11 23.78
CA SER A 107 -19.11 9.33 23.02
C SER A 107 -18.73 9.14 21.55
N LYS A 108 -17.69 9.85 21.07
CA LYS A 108 -17.25 9.83 19.68
C LYS A 108 -15.99 8.97 19.50
N PRO A 109 -15.81 8.30 18.35
CA PRO A 109 -14.59 7.56 18.08
C PRO A 109 -13.36 8.48 18.06
N ILE A 110 -12.21 7.91 18.43
CA ILE A 110 -10.95 8.66 18.61
C ILE A 110 -9.94 8.19 17.55
N LYS A 111 -9.37 9.14 16.82
CA LYS A 111 -8.34 8.89 15.79
C LYS A 111 -7.05 9.57 16.23
N PHE A 112 -5.98 8.83 16.48
CA PHE A 112 -4.65 9.40 16.67
C PHE A 112 -3.89 9.38 15.35
N ILE A 113 -3.24 10.48 14.97
CA ILE A 113 -2.40 10.57 13.77
C ILE A 113 -0.98 10.84 14.22
N THR A 114 -0.04 9.95 13.88
CA THR A 114 1.35 9.98 14.33
C THR A 114 2.30 10.04 13.13
N HIS A 115 3.14 11.07 13.08
CA HIS A 115 4.11 11.25 11.99
C HIS A 115 5.38 10.40 12.14
N GLY A 116 6.21 10.44 11.10
CA GLY A 116 7.44 9.67 10.98
C GLY A 116 8.75 10.42 11.27
N PHE A 117 9.82 9.89 10.69
CA PHE A 117 11.18 10.44 10.75
C PHE A 117 11.27 11.81 10.06
N ILE A 118 12.01 12.75 10.65
CA ILE A 118 12.21 14.13 10.12
C ILE A 118 10.92 14.98 9.99
N ASP A 119 9.75 14.42 10.28
CA ASP A 119 8.48 15.15 10.34
C ASP A 119 8.20 15.78 11.71
N THR A 120 7.17 16.62 11.75
CA THR A 120 6.58 17.19 12.97
C THR A 120 5.06 17.06 12.93
N GLY A 121 4.37 17.25 14.06
CA GLY A 121 2.91 17.19 14.12
C GLY A 121 2.16 18.29 13.34
N PHE A 122 2.89 19.20 12.69
CA PHE A 122 2.36 20.39 12.01
C PHE A 122 2.60 20.37 10.50
N VAL A 123 3.08 19.26 9.95
CA VAL A 123 3.19 19.05 8.49
C VAL A 123 1.81 19.01 7.83
N GLY A 124 1.77 19.38 6.54
CA GLY A 124 0.52 19.58 5.80
C GLY A 124 -0.38 18.35 5.77
N TRP A 125 0.18 17.18 5.45
CA TRP A 125 -0.57 15.93 5.29
C TRP A 125 -1.38 15.55 6.54
N MET A 126 -0.84 15.82 7.74
CA MET A 126 -1.56 15.54 8.99
C MET A 126 -2.82 16.40 9.14
N MET A 127 -2.73 17.68 8.74
CA MET A 127 -3.89 18.57 8.76
C MET A 127 -4.89 18.24 7.66
N ASP A 128 -4.43 17.77 6.50
CA ASP A 128 -5.32 17.31 5.43
C ASP A 128 -6.09 16.07 5.87
N LEU A 129 -5.44 15.14 6.56
CA LEU A 129 -6.10 13.96 7.13
C LEU A 129 -7.07 14.33 8.27
N VAL A 130 -6.72 15.30 9.13
CA VAL A 130 -7.67 15.87 10.12
C VAL A 130 -8.92 16.40 9.42
N ARG A 131 -8.76 17.21 8.38
CA ARG A 131 -9.89 17.79 7.63
C ARG A 131 -10.74 16.71 6.97
N ALA A 132 -10.10 15.68 6.39
CA ALA A 132 -10.78 14.55 5.78
C ALA A 132 -11.64 13.82 6.81
N PHE A 133 -11.09 13.47 7.98
CA PHE A 133 -11.84 12.82 9.06
C PHE A 133 -13.02 13.67 9.54
N LEU A 134 -12.80 14.96 9.84
CA LEU A 134 -13.86 15.84 10.34
C LEU A 134 -14.97 16.08 9.30
N SER A 135 -14.64 16.00 8.01
CA SER A 135 -15.61 16.05 6.92
C SER A 135 -16.40 14.74 6.84
N TYR A 136 -15.72 13.60 6.94
CA TYR A 136 -16.31 12.26 6.86
C TYR A 136 -17.25 11.96 8.03
N GLY A 137 -16.84 12.25 9.27
CA GLY A 137 -17.59 11.87 10.47
C GLY A 137 -17.32 12.80 11.66
N ASP A 138 -18.01 12.53 12.76
CA ASP A 138 -17.84 13.28 14.01
C ASP A 138 -16.88 12.52 14.93
N TYR A 139 -15.62 12.96 14.96
CA TYR A 139 -14.52 12.28 15.65
C TYR A 139 -13.79 13.21 16.62
N ASN A 140 -13.09 12.61 17.58
CA ASN A 140 -11.96 13.26 18.24
C ASN A 140 -10.69 12.89 17.44
N VAL A 141 -10.14 13.83 16.67
CA VAL A 141 -8.90 13.59 15.92
C VAL A 141 -7.74 14.22 16.66
N ILE A 142 -6.74 13.43 17.05
CA ILE A 142 -5.61 13.87 17.87
C ILE A 142 -4.32 13.72 17.06
N ARG A 143 -3.68 14.84 16.71
CA ARG A 143 -2.34 14.81 16.12
C ARG A 143 -1.31 14.61 17.23
N VAL A 144 -0.37 13.70 17.00
CA VAL A 144 0.76 13.44 17.88
C VAL A 144 1.99 14.10 17.29
N ASP A 145 2.46 15.17 17.93
CA ASP A 145 3.72 15.82 17.60
C ASP A 145 4.84 15.29 18.48
N TRP A 146 5.84 14.67 17.88
CA TRP A 146 7.07 14.23 18.55
C TRP A 146 8.31 14.74 17.82
N GLY A 147 8.20 15.91 17.17
CA GLY A 147 9.27 16.56 16.40
C GLY A 147 10.62 16.68 17.12
N GLY A 148 10.61 16.84 18.45
CA GLY A 148 11.84 16.89 19.25
C GLY A 148 12.64 15.57 19.26
N GLY A 149 11.95 14.44 19.06
CA GLY A 149 12.53 13.11 19.01
C GLY A 149 12.65 12.48 17.62
N SER A 150 12.01 13.04 16.59
CA SER A 150 11.99 12.51 15.20
C SER A 150 13.12 13.04 14.30
N LEU A 151 13.62 14.24 14.59
CA LEU A 151 14.72 14.93 13.86
C LEU A 151 16.17 14.45 14.16
N PRO A 152 16.50 13.77 15.27
CA PRO A 152 17.84 13.21 15.51
C PRO A 152 18.29 12.18 14.45
N MET A 153 19.46 11.56 14.66
CA MET A 153 19.90 10.43 13.83
C MET A 153 18.86 9.31 13.82
N TYR A 154 18.70 8.60 12.68
CA TYR A 154 17.67 7.57 12.50
C TYR A 154 17.60 6.55 13.66
N TYR A 155 18.73 5.99 14.10
CA TYR A 155 18.76 5.04 15.22
C TYR A 155 18.25 5.63 16.55
N SER A 156 18.45 6.94 16.78
CA SER A 156 17.91 7.65 17.94
C SER A 156 16.41 7.90 17.78
N ALA A 157 15.96 8.31 16.59
CA ALA A 157 14.54 8.45 16.31
C ALA A 157 13.79 7.11 16.46
N SER A 158 14.33 6.02 15.92
CA SER A 158 13.80 4.66 16.12
C SER A 158 13.78 4.26 17.59
N ALA A 159 14.77 4.66 18.40
CA ALA A 159 14.73 4.43 19.84
C ALA A 159 13.62 5.22 20.54
N ASN A 160 13.40 6.48 20.12
CA ASN A 160 12.42 7.41 20.68
C ASN A 160 10.96 6.99 20.41
N THR A 161 10.67 6.30 19.31
CA THR A 161 9.33 5.75 19.01
C THR A 161 8.72 4.97 20.17
N ARG A 162 9.55 4.25 20.94
CA ARG A 162 9.13 3.51 22.15
C ARG A 162 8.53 4.43 23.21
N VAL A 163 9.19 5.55 23.51
CA VAL A 163 8.70 6.50 24.52
C VAL A 163 7.45 7.22 24.02
N VAL A 164 7.40 7.57 22.74
CA VAL A 164 6.20 8.19 22.14
C VAL A 164 5.01 7.23 22.19
N GLY A 165 5.22 5.94 21.89
CA GLY A 165 4.17 4.92 22.01
C GLY A 165 3.65 4.78 23.45
N LEU A 166 4.55 4.79 24.44
CA LEU A 166 4.16 4.80 25.85
C LEU A 166 3.36 6.06 26.24
N GLU A 167 3.69 7.23 25.70
CA GLU A 167 2.94 8.48 25.93
C GLU A 167 1.52 8.42 25.32
N ILE A 168 1.38 7.88 24.11
CA ILE A 168 0.07 7.67 23.47
C ILE A 168 -0.76 6.72 24.34
N ALA A 169 -0.19 5.57 24.73
CA ALA A 169 -0.87 4.61 25.59
C ALA A 169 -1.25 5.19 26.94
N TYR A 170 -0.40 6.04 27.52
CA TYR A 170 -0.69 6.72 28.77
C TYR A 170 -1.91 7.65 28.64
N LEU A 171 -1.98 8.46 27.58
CA LEU A 171 -3.15 9.31 27.32
C LEU A 171 -4.41 8.49 27.04
N VAL A 172 -4.33 7.44 26.22
CA VAL A 172 -5.49 6.58 25.91
C VAL A 172 -6.04 5.92 27.18
N ASN A 173 -5.18 5.30 27.99
CA ASN A 173 -5.59 4.69 29.25
C ASN A 173 -6.18 5.72 30.23
N PHE A 174 -5.63 6.95 30.27
CA PHE A 174 -6.22 8.03 31.05
C PHE A 174 -7.65 8.37 30.59
N LEU A 175 -7.91 8.41 29.29
CA LEU A 175 -9.25 8.65 28.74
C LEU A 175 -10.22 7.49 29.03
N ILE A 176 -9.74 6.24 28.97
CA ILE A 176 -10.52 5.05 29.37
C ILE A 176 -10.92 5.17 30.85
N ASP A 177 -9.95 5.39 31.73
CA ASP A 177 -10.16 5.36 33.18
C ASP A 177 -11.03 6.53 33.69
N ASN A 178 -10.92 7.72 33.09
CA ASN A 178 -11.56 8.94 33.60
C ASN A 178 -12.81 9.36 32.82
N TYR A 179 -12.93 8.97 31.54
CA TYR A 179 -14.04 9.37 30.68
C TYR A 179 -14.86 8.17 30.16
N GLY A 180 -14.46 6.93 30.49
CA GLY A 180 -15.18 5.73 30.08
C GLY A 180 -15.12 5.46 28.57
N VAL A 181 -14.04 5.90 27.92
CA VAL A 181 -13.77 5.57 26.51
C VAL A 181 -13.68 4.06 26.35
N ASP A 182 -14.38 3.52 25.36
CA ASP A 182 -14.21 2.14 24.93
C ASP A 182 -12.92 2.03 24.10
N PRO A 183 -11.91 1.23 24.49
CA PRO A 183 -10.68 1.08 23.72
C PRO A 183 -10.94 0.56 22.29
N ALA A 184 -12.04 -0.15 22.05
CA ALA A 184 -12.43 -0.61 20.72
C ALA A 184 -12.80 0.56 19.76
N ASN A 185 -13.08 1.75 20.29
CA ASN A 185 -13.36 2.97 19.52
C ASN A 185 -12.10 3.84 19.29
N VAL A 186 -10.93 3.38 19.70
CA VAL A 186 -9.66 4.07 19.47
C VAL A 186 -8.96 3.47 18.25
N HIS A 187 -8.59 4.35 17.32
CA HIS A 187 -7.81 4.03 16.12
C HIS A 187 -6.50 4.81 16.14
N LEU A 188 -5.36 4.12 16.11
CA LEU A 188 -4.04 4.73 15.97
C LEU A 188 -3.57 4.64 14.52
N LEU A 189 -3.35 5.78 13.87
CA LEU A 189 -2.80 5.88 12.53
C LEU A 189 -1.35 6.35 12.64
N GLY A 190 -0.43 5.59 12.08
CA GLY A 190 0.98 5.92 12.07
C GLY A 190 1.53 5.96 10.66
N HIS A 191 2.33 6.95 10.32
CA HIS A 191 3.10 6.98 9.07
C HIS A 191 4.58 6.69 9.35
N SER A 192 5.24 5.85 8.54
CA SER A 192 6.68 5.59 8.65
C SER A 192 7.06 5.07 10.06
N LEU A 193 7.97 5.76 10.79
CA LEU A 193 8.27 5.47 12.20
C LEU A 193 7.05 5.59 13.14
N GLY A 194 6.03 6.37 12.75
CA GLY A 194 4.77 6.49 13.44
C GLY A 194 3.96 5.18 13.47
N SER A 195 4.13 4.31 12.48
CA SER A 195 3.47 2.99 12.45
C SER A 195 3.96 2.12 13.60
N HIS A 196 5.28 2.03 13.80
CA HIS A 196 5.86 1.31 14.94
C HIS A 196 5.60 1.99 16.28
N THR A 197 5.51 3.32 16.28
CA THR A 197 5.08 4.08 17.46
C THR A 197 3.66 3.69 17.89
N SER A 198 2.77 3.47 16.93
CA SER A 198 1.41 2.99 17.18
C SER A 198 1.38 1.55 17.68
N GLY A 199 2.26 0.67 17.15
CA GLY A 199 2.45 -0.70 17.68
C GLY A 199 2.87 -0.70 19.15
N TYR A 200 3.92 0.05 19.52
CA TYR A 200 4.34 0.18 20.93
C TYR A 200 3.24 0.75 21.85
N ALA A 201 2.35 1.60 21.33
CA ALA A 201 1.19 2.05 22.08
C ALA A 201 0.16 0.93 22.25
N GLY A 202 -0.12 0.17 21.18
CA GLY A 202 -1.03 -0.97 21.16
C GLY A 202 -0.69 -2.05 22.19
N GLU A 203 0.59 -2.40 22.32
CA GLU A 203 1.08 -3.33 23.35
C GLU A 203 0.68 -2.95 24.79
N ARG A 204 0.34 -1.67 25.02
CA ARG A 204 0.00 -1.10 26.33
C ARG A 204 -1.46 -0.68 26.46
N ILE A 205 -2.30 -0.92 25.45
CA ILE A 205 -3.74 -0.59 25.45
C ILE A 205 -4.54 -1.88 25.29
N ALA A 206 -5.10 -2.38 26.39
CA ALA A 206 -5.91 -3.59 26.34
C ALA A 206 -7.20 -3.36 25.54
N GLY A 207 -7.42 -4.18 24.51
CA GLY A 207 -8.62 -4.11 23.67
C GLY A 207 -8.63 -2.95 22.67
N LEU A 208 -7.45 -2.41 22.31
CA LEU A 208 -7.34 -1.37 21.28
C LEU A 208 -8.06 -1.77 19.99
N GLY A 209 -8.90 -0.88 19.46
CA GLY A 209 -9.75 -1.14 18.31
C GLY A 209 -9.01 -1.39 17.01
N ARG A 210 -8.16 -0.44 16.59
CA ARG A 210 -7.48 -0.53 15.30
C ARG A 210 -6.13 0.18 15.28
N ILE A 211 -5.19 -0.35 14.52
CA ILE A 211 -3.99 0.38 14.08
C ILE A 211 -3.94 0.35 12.55
N THR A 212 -3.70 1.51 11.93
CA THR A 212 -3.32 1.56 10.52
C THR A 212 -1.87 2.04 10.37
N GLY A 213 -1.03 1.21 9.74
CA GLY A 213 0.33 1.58 9.35
C GLY A 213 0.36 2.13 7.92
N MET A 214 0.58 3.43 7.76
CA MET A 214 0.81 4.06 6.46
C MET A 214 2.31 3.97 6.14
N ASP A 215 2.65 3.02 5.28
CA ASP A 215 4.00 2.67 4.85
C ASP A 215 5.00 2.51 6.01
N PRO A 216 4.84 1.45 6.86
CA PRO A 216 5.71 1.21 8.00
C PRO A 216 7.19 1.19 7.61
N ALA A 217 8.04 1.89 8.35
CA ALA A 217 9.45 2.05 7.99
C ALA A 217 10.22 0.72 8.00
N GLY A 218 10.90 0.38 6.91
CA GLY A 218 11.67 -0.85 6.81
C GLY A 218 12.95 -0.87 7.66
N PRO A 219 13.85 0.12 7.56
CA PRO A 219 15.11 0.10 8.28
C PRO A 219 14.91 0.01 9.80
N TYR A 220 15.60 -0.93 10.47
CA TYR A 220 15.54 -1.24 11.91
C TYR A 220 14.30 -2.02 12.39
N TYR A 221 13.35 -2.35 11.50
CA TYR A 221 12.11 -3.05 11.86
C TYR A 221 11.83 -4.26 10.96
N THR A 222 12.21 -4.25 9.69
CA THR A 222 12.06 -5.42 8.80
C THR A 222 12.84 -6.62 9.34
N GLU A 223 12.16 -7.77 9.36
CA GLU A 223 12.63 -9.05 9.87
C GLU A 223 13.03 -9.04 11.36
N THR A 224 12.53 -8.07 12.14
CA THR A 224 12.69 -8.09 13.61
C THR A 224 11.51 -8.80 14.29
N PRO A 225 11.68 -9.27 15.54
CA PRO A 225 10.59 -9.80 16.35
C PRO A 225 9.44 -8.79 16.52
N ALA A 226 8.23 -9.33 16.73
CA ALA A 226 6.98 -8.62 17.01
C ALA A 226 7.17 -7.41 17.95
N TYR A 227 7.71 -7.64 19.16
CA TYR A 227 7.92 -6.60 20.18
C TYR A 227 8.85 -5.43 19.82
N ILE A 228 9.47 -5.45 18.63
CA ILE A 228 10.32 -4.36 18.12
C ILE A 228 9.57 -3.49 17.09
N ARG A 229 8.49 -3.99 16.49
CA ARG A 229 7.83 -3.38 15.33
C ARG A 229 6.31 -3.37 15.54
N ILE A 230 5.59 -2.96 14.50
CA ILE A 230 4.14 -3.15 14.44
C ILE A 230 3.88 -4.61 14.06
N ASP A 231 2.86 -5.23 14.65
CA ASP A 231 2.36 -6.55 14.26
C ASP A 231 0.86 -6.71 14.52
N ASP A 232 0.28 -7.82 14.04
CA ASP A 232 -1.15 -8.13 14.10
C ASP A 232 -1.72 -8.28 15.52
N THR A 233 -0.86 -8.40 16.54
CA THR A 233 -1.28 -8.52 17.95
C THR A 233 -1.40 -7.19 18.69
N ASP A 234 -0.97 -6.09 18.10
CA ASP A 234 -0.96 -4.75 18.73
C ASP A 234 -2.37 -4.15 18.87
N ALA A 235 -3.37 -4.64 18.13
CA ALA A 235 -4.77 -4.23 18.22
C ALA A 235 -5.72 -5.36 17.82
N ILE A 236 -7.03 -5.14 17.97
CA ILE A 236 -8.06 -6.05 17.45
C ILE A 236 -7.97 -6.17 15.92
N PHE A 237 -7.52 -5.12 15.24
CA PHE A 237 -7.30 -5.11 13.80
C PHE A 237 -6.13 -4.20 13.43
N VAL A 238 -5.17 -4.73 12.69
CA VAL A 238 -4.02 -4.00 12.17
C VAL A 238 -4.01 -4.11 10.66
N ASP A 239 -4.03 -2.97 9.97
CA ASP A 239 -3.95 -2.90 8.52
C ASP A 239 -2.82 -1.98 8.05
N ASN A 240 -2.04 -2.41 7.07
CA ASN A 240 -0.89 -1.64 6.57
C ASN A 240 -1.06 -1.30 5.09
N ILE A 241 -0.60 -0.11 4.69
CA ILE A 241 -0.56 0.33 3.30
C ILE A 241 0.91 0.49 2.90
N HIS A 242 1.41 -0.39 2.02
CA HIS A 242 2.79 -0.41 1.56
C HIS A 242 2.88 0.34 0.24
N THR A 243 3.66 1.41 0.19
CA THR A 243 3.80 2.25 -1.00
C THR A 243 5.23 2.50 -1.43
N ASP A 244 6.22 2.18 -0.59
CA ASP A 244 7.65 2.37 -0.87
C ASP A 244 8.50 1.20 -0.34
N ALA A 245 8.09 -0.03 -0.67
CA ALA A 245 8.65 -1.28 -0.16
C ALA A 245 10.03 -1.66 -0.75
N ASP A 246 10.62 -0.81 -1.57
CA ASP A 246 11.94 -1.03 -2.12
C ASP A 246 13.02 -1.11 -1.02
N HIS A 247 14.11 -1.82 -1.30
CA HIS A 247 15.22 -1.86 -0.35
C HIS A 247 15.81 -0.44 -0.20
N ILE A 248 16.21 -0.03 1.02
CA ILE A 248 16.78 1.29 1.30
C ILE A 248 17.97 1.71 0.41
N LEU A 249 18.63 0.76 -0.26
CA LEU A 249 19.71 1.03 -1.21
C LEU A 249 19.19 1.62 -2.53
N MET A 250 17.91 1.40 -2.84
CA MET A 250 17.12 2.00 -3.91
C MET A 250 16.27 3.17 -3.40
N LEU A 251 16.53 3.65 -2.17
CA LEU A 251 15.78 4.71 -1.49
C LEU A 251 14.37 4.33 -1.01
N GLY A 252 13.98 3.05 -1.04
CA GLY A 252 12.73 2.63 -0.41
C GLY A 252 12.79 2.72 1.11
N TYR A 253 11.86 3.49 1.68
CA TYR A 253 11.77 3.78 3.11
C TYR A 253 10.83 2.83 3.86
N GLY A 254 9.83 2.30 3.16
CA GLY A 254 8.86 1.35 3.67
C GLY A 254 9.42 -0.07 3.82
N THR A 255 8.56 -0.99 4.20
CA THR A 255 8.86 -2.43 4.28
C THR A 255 7.99 -3.20 3.30
N GLU A 256 8.49 -4.28 2.70
CA GLU A 256 7.66 -5.24 1.96
C GLU A 256 7.01 -6.28 2.89
N GLN A 257 7.54 -6.42 4.12
CA GLN A 257 7.11 -7.45 5.05
C GLN A 257 5.68 -7.19 5.52
N GLU A 258 4.87 -8.24 5.53
CA GLU A 258 3.55 -8.24 6.16
C GLU A 258 3.67 -8.04 7.67
N MET A 259 2.97 -7.03 8.19
CA MET A 259 3.02 -6.66 9.61
C MET A 259 1.62 -6.46 10.21
N GLY A 260 0.56 -6.92 9.55
CA GLY A 260 -0.80 -6.76 10.06
C GLY A 260 -1.68 -7.98 9.86
N ASN A 261 -2.97 -7.78 10.16
CA ASN A 261 -4.01 -8.69 9.71
C ASN A 261 -4.16 -8.62 8.18
N LEU A 262 -4.04 -7.41 7.65
CA LEU A 262 -4.25 -7.09 6.24
C LEU A 262 -3.19 -6.09 5.75
N ASP A 263 -2.50 -6.43 4.66
CA ASP A 263 -1.40 -5.64 4.11
C ASP A 263 -1.72 -5.31 2.64
N PHE A 264 -1.94 -4.03 2.36
CA PHE A 264 -2.28 -3.48 1.04
C PHE A 264 -1.02 -3.06 0.29
N TYR A 265 -0.92 -3.45 -0.98
CA TYR A 265 0.21 -3.13 -1.85
C TYR A 265 -0.29 -2.43 -3.13
N PRO A 266 -0.73 -1.16 -3.06
CA PRO A 266 -1.09 -0.37 -4.23
C PRO A 266 0.08 -0.27 -5.22
N ASN A 267 -0.17 -0.53 -6.50
CA ASN A 267 0.82 -0.42 -7.58
C ASN A 267 2.10 -1.23 -7.29
N SER A 268 1.95 -2.51 -6.91
CA SER A 268 3.01 -3.41 -6.38
C SER A 268 3.55 -3.07 -5.00
N GLY A 269 3.24 -1.89 -4.45
CA GLY A 269 3.76 -1.39 -3.18
C GLY A 269 5.18 -0.83 -3.23
N HIS A 270 5.80 -0.69 -4.41
CA HIS A 270 7.16 -0.17 -4.61
C HIS A 270 7.16 1.26 -5.16
N ASP A 271 6.97 1.42 -6.47
CA ASP A 271 6.97 2.72 -7.14
C ASP A 271 5.53 3.17 -7.41
N GLN A 272 5.15 4.32 -6.85
CA GLN A 272 3.80 4.85 -7.03
C GLN A 272 3.72 5.70 -8.31
N PRO A 273 2.63 5.61 -9.10
CA PRO A 273 2.42 6.47 -10.26
C PRO A 273 2.55 7.95 -9.89
N GLY A 274 3.18 8.75 -10.76
CA GLY A 274 3.47 10.17 -10.50
C GLY A 274 4.69 10.44 -9.61
N CYS A 275 5.32 9.41 -9.03
CA CYS A 275 6.56 9.53 -8.29
C CYS A 275 7.75 9.11 -9.17
N ASP A 276 8.45 10.09 -9.74
CA ASP A 276 9.67 9.81 -10.51
C ASP A 276 10.81 9.39 -9.56
N PRO A 277 11.49 8.24 -9.78
CA PRO A 277 12.61 7.84 -8.95
C PRO A 277 13.73 8.87 -9.04
N VAL A 278 13.97 9.57 -7.94
CA VAL A 278 15.02 10.58 -7.90
C VAL A 278 16.37 9.90 -7.84
N THR A 279 17.16 10.04 -8.89
CA THR A 279 18.57 9.65 -8.88
C THR A 279 19.39 10.61 -8.02
N ILE A 280 19.19 10.62 -6.71
CA ILE A 280 19.97 11.45 -5.79
C ILE A 280 21.37 10.83 -5.66
N GLY A 281 22.38 11.53 -6.18
CA GLY A 281 23.76 11.25 -5.81
C GLY A 281 23.91 11.42 -4.30
N ILE A 282 24.53 10.45 -3.62
CA ILE A 282 24.55 10.30 -2.15
C ILE A 282 25.25 11.45 -1.39
N GLU A 283 25.61 12.55 -2.07
CA GLU A 283 26.28 13.72 -1.49
C GLU A 283 25.34 14.78 -0.88
N ILE A 284 24.00 14.62 -0.90
CA ILE A 284 23.09 15.74 -0.56
C ILE A 284 22.27 15.56 0.72
N ILE A 285 22.46 14.55 1.56
CA ILE A 285 21.56 14.35 2.75
C ILE A 285 21.72 15.47 3.82
N THR A 286 22.73 16.35 3.72
CA THR A 286 23.01 17.35 4.76
C THR A 286 22.47 18.75 4.52
N ASP A 287 22.03 19.11 3.30
CA ASP A 287 21.59 20.48 2.98
C ASP A 287 20.48 20.47 1.92
N ILE A 288 19.24 20.15 2.29
CA ILE A 288 18.14 20.10 1.32
C ILE A 288 16.99 21.03 1.71
N GLU A 289 16.69 21.98 0.81
CA GLU A 289 15.43 22.73 0.70
C GLU A 289 14.24 21.78 0.53
N ASP A 290 13.10 22.10 1.15
CA ASP A 290 11.93 21.22 1.29
C ASP A 290 11.54 20.43 0.01
N GLY A 291 11.62 21.05 -1.18
CA GLY A 291 11.16 20.43 -2.44
C GLY A 291 11.96 19.23 -2.99
N ILE A 292 13.22 19.00 -2.57
CA ILE A 292 13.98 17.80 -3.01
C ILE A 292 13.75 16.63 -2.04
N ARG A 293 13.37 16.89 -0.77
CA ARG A 293 12.95 15.86 0.18
C ARG A 293 11.61 15.25 -0.23
N ASP A 294 10.67 16.09 -0.68
CA ASP A 294 9.34 15.66 -1.14
C ASP A 294 9.44 14.73 -2.35
N LEU A 295 10.37 14.98 -3.28
CA LEU A 295 10.54 14.14 -4.46
C LEU A 295 11.16 12.77 -4.12
N ALA A 296 12.09 12.72 -3.16
CA ALA A 296 12.72 11.46 -2.72
C ALA A 296 11.77 10.58 -1.90
N ALA A 297 10.79 11.17 -1.22
CA ALA A 297 9.83 10.48 -0.35
C ALA A 297 8.42 10.39 -0.95
N CYS A 298 8.25 10.66 -2.26
CA CYS A 298 6.93 10.70 -2.91
C CYS A 298 6.16 9.37 -2.73
N SER A 299 6.79 8.24 -3.09
CA SER A 299 6.20 6.91 -2.89
C SER A 299 5.88 6.65 -1.41
N HIS A 300 6.78 7.05 -0.50
CA HIS A 300 6.59 6.89 0.95
C HIS A 300 5.41 7.72 1.50
N GLN A 301 5.18 8.91 0.94
CA GLN A 301 4.07 9.78 1.34
C GLN A 301 2.73 9.35 0.75
N ARG A 302 2.73 8.62 -0.38
CA ARG A 302 1.51 8.17 -1.07
C ARG A 302 0.55 7.41 -0.15
N ALA A 303 1.04 6.63 0.81
CA ALA A 303 0.18 5.94 1.77
C ALA A 303 -0.71 6.89 2.58
N THR A 304 -0.20 8.07 2.96
CA THR A 304 -0.99 9.09 3.69
C THR A 304 -2.07 9.70 2.80
N GLU A 305 -1.75 9.90 1.52
CA GLU A 305 -2.65 10.50 0.54
C GLU A 305 -3.76 9.52 0.14
N LEU A 306 -3.43 8.25 -0.10
CA LEU A 306 -4.41 7.21 -0.38
C LEU A 306 -5.37 7.00 0.80
N TYR A 307 -4.85 7.03 2.03
CA TYR A 307 -5.70 6.97 3.21
C TYR A 307 -6.65 8.18 3.27
N ALA A 308 -6.13 9.39 3.07
CA ALA A 308 -6.94 10.60 3.07
C ALA A 308 -7.99 10.60 1.95
N ASP A 309 -7.64 10.13 0.75
CA ASP A 309 -8.55 10.05 -0.40
C ASP A 309 -9.67 9.02 -0.17
N SER A 310 -9.39 7.93 0.56
CA SER A 310 -10.40 6.91 0.94
C SER A 310 -11.55 7.46 1.81
N LEU A 311 -11.36 8.62 2.46
CA LEU A 311 -12.40 9.28 3.25
C LEU A 311 -13.36 10.12 2.39
N TYR A 312 -13.06 10.33 1.10
CA TYR A 312 -13.93 11.02 0.16
C TYR A 312 -14.67 10.01 -0.74
N MET A 313 -16.00 10.13 -0.88
CA MET A 313 -16.78 9.30 -1.83
C MET A 313 -16.74 9.88 -3.26
N PRO A 314 -16.81 9.08 -4.35
CA PRO A 314 -17.28 7.69 -4.45
C PRO A 314 -16.25 6.71 -5.09
N CYS A 315 -15.03 6.66 -4.57
CA CYS A 315 -14.00 5.75 -5.08
C CYS A 315 -14.15 4.31 -4.57
N PRO A 316 -13.94 3.28 -5.42
CA PRO A 316 -14.11 1.89 -4.98
C PRO A 316 -13.00 1.38 -4.06
N TYR A 317 -11.72 1.75 -4.25
CA TYR A 317 -10.57 1.32 -3.43
C TYR A 317 -10.56 -0.17 -3.00
N LEU A 318 -11.10 -1.05 -3.84
CA LEU A 318 -11.27 -2.46 -3.50
C LEU A 318 -10.01 -3.23 -3.88
N ALA A 319 -9.26 -3.67 -2.87
CA ALA A 319 -8.08 -4.49 -3.04
C ALA A 319 -8.41 -5.98 -3.04
N ARG A 320 -7.56 -6.77 -3.70
CA ARG A 320 -7.80 -8.19 -3.95
C ARG A 320 -6.62 -9.05 -3.53
N GLU A 321 -6.91 -10.12 -2.82
CA GLU A 321 -5.92 -11.12 -2.46
C GLU A 321 -5.46 -11.86 -3.71
N CYS A 322 -4.14 -11.86 -3.92
CA CYS A 322 -3.52 -12.54 -5.04
C CYS A 322 -2.15 -13.08 -4.63
N ILE A 323 -1.71 -14.14 -5.31
CA ILE A 323 -0.44 -14.82 -4.99
C ILE A 323 0.77 -13.91 -5.17
N ASP A 324 0.71 -13.03 -6.16
CA ASP A 324 1.72 -12.01 -6.47
C ASP A 324 1.07 -10.91 -7.33
N TYR A 325 1.77 -9.78 -7.44
CA TYR A 325 1.32 -8.64 -8.24
C TYR A 325 1.23 -8.99 -9.74
N ASP A 326 2.16 -9.78 -10.28
CA ASP A 326 2.12 -10.22 -11.68
C ASP A 326 0.83 -10.98 -12.02
N SER A 327 0.33 -11.81 -11.11
CA SER A 327 -0.94 -12.53 -11.28
C SER A 327 -2.14 -11.61 -11.16
N PHE A 328 -2.05 -10.57 -10.32
CA PHE A 328 -3.07 -9.52 -10.21
C PHE A 328 -3.16 -8.73 -11.54
N GLU A 329 -2.02 -8.28 -12.07
CA GLU A 329 -1.90 -7.56 -13.34
C GLU A 329 -2.41 -8.37 -14.55
N LEU A 330 -2.25 -9.68 -14.49
CA LEU A 330 -2.80 -10.59 -15.50
C LEU A 330 -4.30 -10.87 -15.31
N GLY A 331 -4.95 -10.26 -14.31
CA GLY A 331 -6.37 -10.43 -14.03
C GLY A 331 -6.72 -11.83 -13.51
N ARG A 332 -5.80 -12.54 -12.86
CA ARG A 332 -6.06 -13.92 -12.39
C ARG A 332 -6.81 -13.98 -11.06
N CYS A 333 -6.92 -12.86 -10.35
CA CYS A 333 -7.45 -12.78 -8.99
C CYS A 333 -8.70 -11.89 -8.89
N ALA A 334 -9.60 -11.98 -9.88
CA ALA A 334 -10.78 -11.09 -9.98
C ALA A 334 -11.96 -11.42 -9.05
N THR A 335 -11.93 -12.53 -8.32
CA THR A 335 -13.02 -12.96 -7.42
C THR A 335 -12.71 -12.61 -5.97
N CYS A 336 -13.70 -12.17 -5.20
CA CYS A 336 -13.60 -12.01 -3.75
C CYS A 336 -13.76 -13.33 -2.97
N GLY A 337 -13.98 -14.46 -3.67
CA GLY A 337 -14.37 -15.73 -3.05
C GLY A 337 -15.87 -15.77 -2.72
N ASP A 338 -16.43 -16.98 -2.61
CA ASP A 338 -17.86 -17.17 -2.31
C ASP A 338 -18.26 -16.63 -0.92
N ASP A 339 -17.27 -16.43 -0.03
CA ASP A 339 -17.42 -15.91 1.32
C ASP A 339 -16.89 -14.47 1.46
N ASP A 340 -16.55 -13.80 0.35
CA ASP A 340 -16.01 -12.44 0.31
C ASP A 340 -14.64 -12.25 1.00
N SER A 341 -13.96 -13.34 1.37
CA SER A 341 -12.70 -13.31 2.15
C SER A 341 -11.50 -12.72 1.42
N LYS A 342 -11.53 -12.61 0.10
CA LYS A 342 -10.37 -12.21 -0.72
C LYS A 342 -10.38 -10.74 -1.13
N CYS A 343 -11.27 -9.94 -0.56
CA CYS A 343 -11.38 -8.52 -0.88
C CYS A 343 -11.46 -7.68 0.38
N ALA A 344 -10.87 -6.49 0.30
CA ALA A 344 -10.96 -5.49 1.35
C ALA A 344 -10.83 -4.08 0.78
N TYR A 345 -11.51 -3.13 1.38
CA TYR A 345 -11.38 -1.72 1.02
C TYR A 345 -10.11 -1.14 1.62
N LEU A 346 -9.31 -0.44 0.84
CA LEU A 346 -8.16 0.33 1.34
C LEU A 346 -8.64 1.54 2.16
N GLY A 347 -7.90 1.86 3.24
CA GLY A 347 -8.10 3.08 4.02
C GLY A 347 -9.17 2.95 5.11
N GLU A 348 -9.98 3.97 5.36
CA GLU A 348 -10.92 3.98 6.50
C GLU A 348 -11.88 2.78 6.47
N TRP A 349 -12.31 2.31 5.28
CA TRP A 349 -13.26 1.21 5.12
C TRP A 349 -12.65 -0.20 5.27
N ALA A 350 -11.35 -0.33 5.52
CA ALA A 350 -10.73 -1.64 5.77
C ALA A 350 -11.32 -2.32 7.03
N ASP A 351 -11.93 -1.57 7.94
CA ASP A 351 -12.62 -2.11 9.10
C ASP A 351 -13.89 -2.92 8.75
N GLN A 352 -14.37 -2.85 7.51
CA GLN A 352 -15.48 -3.68 7.01
C GLN A 352 -15.03 -5.11 6.67
N TYR A 353 -13.72 -5.36 6.58
CA TYR A 353 -13.19 -6.69 6.34
C TYR A 353 -13.65 -7.66 7.44
N LEU A 354 -14.33 -8.74 7.04
CA LEU A 354 -15.01 -9.64 7.99
C LEU A 354 -14.05 -10.63 8.66
N PHE A 355 -12.90 -10.91 8.02
CA PHE A 355 -11.97 -11.96 8.41
C PHE A 355 -10.73 -11.40 9.14
N LYS A 356 -10.98 -10.54 10.14
CA LYS A 356 -9.93 -9.84 10.91
C LYS A 356 -9.06 -10.79 11.75
N GLU A 357 -9.46 -12.04 11.91
CA GLU A 357 -8.65 -13.09 12.53
C GLU A 357 -7.51 -13.61 11.65
N ARG A 358 -7.55 -13.35 10.35
CA ARG A 358 -6.47 -13.69 9.42
C ARG A 358 -5.29 -12.75 9.63
N THR A 359 -4.09 -13.24 9.35
CA THR A 359 -2.84 -12.49 9.51
C THR A 359 -1.98 -12.62 8.27
N GLY A 360 -1.23 -11.56 7.95
CA GLY A 360 -0.39 -11.49 6.76
C GLY A 360 -1.14 -11.66 5.44
N VAL A 361 -2.38 -11.16 5.36
CA VAL A 361 -3.16 -11.22 4.13
C VAL A 361 -2.68 -10.12 3.19
N ARG A 362 -2.02 -10.50 2.08
CA ARG A 362 -1.60 -9.55 1.04
C ARG A 362 -2.73 -9.27 0.06
N VAL A 363 -3.05 -7.99 -0.15
CA VAL A 363 -4.03 -7.55 -1.15
C VAL A 363 -3.45 -6.47 -2.06
N TRP A 364 -3.86 -6.51 -3.32
CA TRP A 364 -3.32 -5.68 -4.40
C TRP A 364 -4.43 -4.85 -5.04
N LEU A 365 -4.08 -3.65 -5.50
CA LEU A 365 -4.91 -2.77 -6.30
C LEU A 365 -4.00 -1.83 -7.09
N ASP A 366 -4.49 -1.26 -8.18
CA ASP A 366 -3.82 -0.15 -8.84
C ASP A 366 -4.50 1.17 -8.51
N THR A 367 -3.71 2.23 -8.48
CA THR A 367 -4.17 3.61 -8.28
C THR A 367 -3.49 4.52 -9.30
N ASP A 368 -4.03 5.72 -9.48
CA ASP A 368 -3.52 6.70 -10.44
C ASP A 368 -2.40 7.58 -9.86
N GLU A 369 -1.80 8.41 -10.69
CA GLU A 369 -0.78 9.39 -10.30
C GLU A 369 -1.34 10.61 -9.54
N ALA A 370 -2.63 10.90 -9.70
CA ALA A 370 -3.29 12.10 -9.18
C ALA A 370 -4.68 11.78 -8.58
N PRO A 371 -5.17 12.61 -7.63
CA PRO A 371 -6.47 12.41 -7.01
C PRO A 371 -7.63 12.77 -7.98
N PRO A 372 -8.77 12.06 -7.92
CA PRO A 372 -9.00 10.86 -7.11
C PRO A 372 -8.14 9.69 -7.60
N TYR A 373 -7.41 9.05 -6.69
CA TYR A 373 -6.40 8.06 -7.12
C TYR A 373 -7.02 6.73 -7.52
N CYS A 374 -8.31 6.53 -7.26
CA CYS A 374 -8.95 5.25 -7.51
C CYS A 374 -9.17 4.95 -9.01
N TYR A 375 -9.08 3.67 -9.33
CA TYR A 375 -9.53 3.10 -10.59
C TYR A 375 -10.69 2.13 -10.39
N TYR A 376 -11.50 1.98 -11.44
CA TYR A 376 -12.31 0.80 -11.69
C TYR A 376 -11.47 -0.21 -12.48
N HIS A 377 -11.35 -1.41 -11.94
CA HIS A 377 -10.65 -2.55 -12.50
C HIS A 377 -11.63 -3.45 -13.26
N TYR A 378 -11.23 -3.96 -14.42
CA TYR A 378 -12.00 -4.94 -15.18
C TYR A 378 -11.13 -6.11 -15.58
N GLN A 379 -11.59 -7.32 -15.28
CA GLN A 379 -11.02 -8.54 -15.82
C GLN A 379 -11.61 -8.80 -17.21
N ILE A 380 -10.74 -9.06 -18.18
CA ILE A 380 -11.12 -9.49 -19.53
C ILE A 380 -10.52 -10.87 -19.78
N ILE A 381 -11.37 -11.87 -20.01
CA ILE A 381 -10.95 -13.21 -20.37
C ILE A 381 -11.41 -13.51 -21.79
N ILE A 382 -10.46 -13.69 -22.69
CA ILE A 382 -10.69 -14.01 -24.11
C ILE A 382 -10.55 -15.53 -24.28
N ASP A 383 -11.66 -16.18 -24.66
CA ASP A 383 -11.67 -17.58 -25.06
C ASP A 383 -11.40 -17.68 -26.56
N THR A 384 -10.18 -18.07 -26.92
CA THR A 384 -9.79 -18.20 -28.32
C THR A 384 -10.28 -19.52 -28.92
N ALA A 385 -10.71 -19.48 -30.18
CA ALA A 385 -11.08 -20.68 -30.93
C ALA A 385 -9.90 -21.22 -31.73
N HIS A 386 -9.92 -22.51 -32.05
CA HIS A 386 -8.91 -23.15 -32.90
C HIS A 386 -9.59 -23.88 -34.08
N PRO A 387 -10.11 -23.13 -35.09
CA PRO A 387 -10.67 -23.75 -36.28
C PRO A 387 -9.58 -24.46 -37.08
N LYS A 388 -9.97 -25.42 -37.94
CA LYS A 388 -9.02 -26.30 -38.66
C LYS A 388 -7.99 -25.57 -39.54
N ASN A 389 -8.28 -24.33 -39.93
CA ASN A 389 -7.44 -23.49 -40.78
C ASN A 389 -6.68 -22.40 -40.00
N ALA A 390 -6.85 -22.33 -38.68
CA ALA A 390 -6.06 -21.44 -37.84
C ALA A 390 -4.64 -21.99 -37.63
N GLU A 391 -3.69 -21.08 -37.46
CA GLU A 391 -2.39 -21.42 -36.90
C GLU A 391 -2.54 -21.77 -35.41
N ASP A 392 -1.60 -22.52 -34.83
CA ASP A 392 -1.66 -22.85 -33.40
C ASP A 392 -1.61 -21.60 -32.51
N TRP A 393 -0.91 -20.54 -32.95
CA TRP A 393 -0.80 -19.28 -32.24
C TRP A 393 -0.52 -18.11 -33.19
N VAL A 394 -0.87 -16.90 -32.76
CA VAL A 394 -0.57 -15.64 -33.44
C VAL A 394 0.00 -14.62 -32.46
N GLN A 395 0.65 -13.56 -32.96
CA GLN A 395 1.13 -12.46 -32.15
C GLN A 395 0.75 -11.11 -32.77
N GLY A 396 0.60 -10.09 -31.94
CA GLY A 396 0.19 -8.77 -32.40
C GLY A 396 -0.40 -7.92 -31.29
N HIS A 397 -1.26 -6.98 -31.69
CA HIS A 397 -1.94 -6.07 -30.77
C HIS A 397 -3.45 -6.13 -30.93
N LEU A 398 -4.15 -6.03 -29.79
CA LEU A 398 -5.60 -5.95 -29.72
C LEU A 398 -5.99 -4.60 -29.10
N ASN A 399 -6.64 -3.75 -29.88
CA ASN A 399 -7.29 -2.54 -29.40
C ASN A 399 -8.78 -2.79 -29.24
N VAL A 400 -9.38 -2.22 -28.19
CA VAL A 400 -10.76 -2.51 -27.80
C VAL A 400 -11.52 -1.24 -27.46
N TRP A 401 -12.81 -1.24 -27.76
CA TRP A 401 -13.77 -0.22 -27.33
C TRP A 401 -14.82 -0.92 -26.48
N LEU A 402 -15.06 -0.44 -25.27
CA LEU A 402 -15.98 -1.07 -24.31
C LEU A 402 -17.16 -0.15 -24.06
N TYR A 403 -18.37 -0.69 -24.08
CA TYR A 403 -19.60 0.06 -23.90
C TYR A 403 -20.43 -0.53 -22.76
N GLY A 404 -20.71 0.29 -21.75
CA GLY A 404 -21.52 -0.04 -20.59
C GLY A 404 -23.03 0.06 -20.84
N ASP A 405 -23.83 -0.64 -20.03
CA ASP A 405 -25.29 -0.55 -20.03
C ASP A 405 -25.80 0.78 -19.43
N ASN A 406 -24.97 1.44 -18.65
CA ASN A 406 -25.21 2.77 -18.10
C ASN A 406 -24.96 3.92 -19.11
N GLY A 407 -24.46 3.61 -20.32
CA GLY A 407 -24.19 4.58 -21.38
C GLY A 407 -22.75 5.12 -21.39
N GLU A 408 -21.92 4.75 -20.42
CA GLU A 408 -20.49 5.07 -20.40
C GLU A 408 -19.70 4.16 -21.35
N PHE A 409 -18.51 4.60 -21.76
CA PHE A 409 -17.66 3.82 -22.66
C PHE A 409 -16.17 4.14 -22.47
N ILE A 410 -15.32 3.17 -22.84
CA ILE A 410 -13.87 3.35 -22.95
C ILE A 410 -13.50 3.30 -24.43
N ASP A 411 -12.82 4.34 -24.90
CA ASP A 411 -12.42 4.51 -26.30
C ASP A 411 -11.00 4.00 -26.56
N ASN A 412 -10.83 3.17 -27.59
CA ASN A 412 -9.55 2.74 -28.16
C ASN A 412 -8.48 2.35 -27.12
N LEU A 413 -8.84 1.44 -26.22
CA LEU A 413 -7.94 0.89 -25.22
C LEU A 413 -7.03 -0.16 -25.85
N ARG A 414 -5.71 0.00 -25.70
CA ARG A 414 -4.73 -1.02 -26.12
C ARG A 414 -4.62 -2.08 -25.03
N LEU A 415 -5.22 -3.25 -25.25
CA LEU A 415 -5.28 -4.33 -24.25
C LEU A 415 -3.94 -5.08 -24.10
N THR A 416 -3.11 -5.06 -25.14
CA THR A 416 -1.94 -5.93 -25.29
C THR A 416 -0.62 -5.15 -25.35
N LYS A 417 0.47 -5.75 -24.88
CA LYS A 417 1.84 -5.21 -25.05
C LYS A 417 2.28 -5.26 -26.54
N GLU A 418 3.51 -4.84 -26.81
CA GLU A 418 4.01 -4.64 -28.18
C GLU A 418 4.12 -5.93 -29.02
N HIS A 419 4.05 -7.13 -28.44
CA HIS A 419 4.15 -8.41 -29.18
C HIS A 419 3.34 -9.52 -28.50
N GLU A 420 2.07 -9.27 -28.20
CA GLU A 420 1.32 -10.19 -27.36
C GLU A 420 0.97 -11.48 -28.10
N ARG A 421 1.33 -12.61 -27.51
CA ARG A 421 1.04 -13.95 -28.05
C ARG A 421 -0.35 -14.43 -27.61
N PHE A 422 -1.10 -14.93 -28.58
CA PHE A 422 -2.38 -15.62 -28.42
C PHE A 422 -2.26 -17.04 -28.96
N ASP A 423 -2.37 -18.03 -28.07
CA ASP A 423 -2.46 -19.44 -28.43
C ASP A 423 -3.93 -19.79 -28.71
N HIS A 424 -4.23 -20.25 -29.92
CA HIS A 424 -5.60 -20.58 -30.32
C HIS A 424 -6.11 -21.82 -29.56
N GLY A 425 -7.35 -21.74 -29.08
CA GLY A 425 -7.96 -22.79 -28.24
C GLY A 425 -7.60 -22.68 -26.76
N GLN A 426 -6.98 -21.58 -26.33
CA GLN A 426 -6.65 -21.29 -24.93
C GLN A 426 -7.36 -20.03 -24.44
N LEU A 427 -7.45 -19.90 -23.11
CA LEU A 427 -7.91 -18.68 -22.46
C LEU A 427 -6.75 -17.68 -22.32
N LYS A 428 -7.02 -16.41 -22.63
CA LYS A 428 -6.12 -15.29 -22.39
C LYS A 428 -6.75 -14.33 -21.41
N TYR A 429 -6.00 -13.93 -20.38
CA TYR A 429 -6.46 -13.06 -19.32
C TYR A 429 -5.79 -11.70 -19.43
N PHE A 430 -6.56 -10.67 -19.13
CA PHE A 430 -6.11 -9.29 -19.02
C PHE A 430 -6.83 -8.64 -17.85
N MET A 431 -6.19 -7.63 -17.28
CA MET A 431 -6.81 -6.69 -16.36
C MET A 431 -6.58 -5.29 -16.92
N ILE A 432 -7.59 -4.44 -16.79
CA ILE A 432 -7.53 -3.05 -17.23
C ILE A 432 -8.08 -2.16 -16.13
N THR A 433 -7.60 -0.93 -16.09
CA THR A 433 -8.06 0.13 -15.18
C THR A 433 -8.76 1.24 -15.95
N SER A 434 -9.71 1.91 -15.30
CA SER A 434 -10.42 3.06 -15.86
C SER A 434 -10.96 3.97 -14.76
N HIS A 435 -10.98 5.28 -14.99
CA HIS A 435 -11.73 6.19 -14.11
C HIS A 435 -13.25 6.18 -14.35
N THR A 436 -13.71 5.41 -15.34
CA THR A 436 -15.12 5.36 -15.73
C THR A 436 -15.72 4.02 -15.34
N ASP A 437 -16.77 4.04 -14.52
CA ASP A 437 -17.56 2.85 -14.25
C ASP A 437 -18.46 2.53 -15.45
N LEU A 438 -18.17 1.42 -16.14
CA LEU A 438 -18.98 0.88 -17.23
C LEU A 438 -20.19 0.06 -16.74
N SER A 439 -20.33 -0.17 -15.44
CA SER A 439 -21.31 -1.08 -14.86
C SER A 439 -21.28 -2.44 -15.55
N ARG A 440 -22.25 -2.77 -16.42
CA ARG A 440 -22.23 -4.00 -17.21
C ARG A 440 -21.79 -3.72 -18.64
N VAL A 441 -20.68 -4.33 -19.05
CA VAL A 441 -20.21 -4.18 -20.44
C VAL A 441 -21.08 -5.03 -21.36
N ILE A 442 -21.88 -4.37 -22.21
CA ILE A 442 -22.86 -5.01 -23.10
C ILE A 442 -22.37 -5.12 -24.55
N ARG A 443 -21.34 -4.37 -24.92
CA ARG A 443 -20.76 -4.39 -26.26
C ARG A 443 -19.27 -4.10 -26.20
N MET A 444 -18.54 -4.80 -27.06
CA MET A 444 -17.12 -4.61 -27.29
C MET A 444 -16.84 -4.55 -28.79
N GLU A 445 -16.04 -3.57 -29.22
CA GLU A 445 -15.42 -3.60 -30.55
C GLU A 445 -13.97 -4.01 -30.37
N ALA A 446 -13.49 -4.93 -31.20
CA ALA A 446 -12.15 -5.51 -31.10
C ALA A 446 -11.43 -5.38 -32.43
N LYS A 447 -10.28 -4.70 -32.43
CA LYS A 447 -9.42 -4.51 -33.59
C LYS A 447 -8.09 -5.22 -33.38
N TRP A 448 -7.85 -6.24 -34.19
CA TRP A 448 -6.61 -7.01 -34.19
C TRP A 448 -5.63 -6.46 -35.21
N VAL A 449 -4.35 -6.34 -34.84
CA VAL A 449 -3.26 -6.02 -35.76
C VAL A 449 -2.16 -7.06 -35.57
N TYR A 450 -1.97 -7.93 -36.56
CA TYR A 450 -0.93 -8.94 -36.55
C TYR A 450 0.46 -8.29 -36.64
N ASP A 451 1.41 -8.80 -35.86
CA ASP A 451 2.80 -8.35 -35.89
C ASP A 451 3.72 -9.37 -36.59
N ASP A 452 4.38 -8.90 -37.66
CA ASP A 452 5.28 -9.68 -38.51
C ASP A 452 6.78 -9.46 -38.22
N THR A 453 7.14 -8.82 -37.10
CA THR A 453 8.54 -8.58 -36.75
C THR A 453 9.38 -9.87 -36.60
N LEU A 454 10.57 -9.86 -37.23
CA LEU A 454 11.47 -11.01 -37.42
C LEU A 454 12.27 -11.43 -36.16
N THR A 455 12.06 -10.80 -35.01
CA THR A 455 12.86 -11.03 -33.80
C THR A 455 12.49 -12.32 -33.06
N ASN A 456 11.38 -12.96 -33.43
CA ASN A 456 10.94 -14.23 -32.85
C ASN A 456 10.84 -15.32 -33.94
N PRO A 457 11.89 -16.15 -34.14
CA PRO A 457 12.00 -17.08 -35.28
C PRO A 457 10.96 -18.23 -35.28
N GLY A 458 10.13 -18.35 -34.24
CA GLY A 458 9.00 -19.27 -34.20
C GLY A 458 7.82 -18.87 -35.10
N SER A 459 7.78 -17.62 -35.58
CA SER A 459 6.72 -17.05 -36.42
C SER A 459 6.89 -17.32 -37.93
N TYR A 460 7.80 -18.23 -38.31
CA TYR A 460 8.20 -18.46 -39.71
C TYR A 460 7.10 -19.16 -40.52
N CYS A 461 6.08 -18.40 -40.89
CA CYS A 461 5.08 -18.84 -41.84
C CYS A 461 5.61 -18.68 -43.28
N TRP A 462 5.59 -19.79 -44.02
CA TRP A 462 6.20 -19.90 -45.34
C TRP A 462 5.24 -19.36 -46.42
N LEU A 463 5.57 -18.21 -47.02
CA LEU A 463 4.88 -17.58 -48.17
C LEU A 463 3.44 -17.06 -47.90
N LEU A 464 2.85 -16.42 -48.92
CA LEU A 464 1.62 -15.58 -48.97
C LEU A 464 0.29 -16.17 -48.39
N LEU A 465 0.31 -17.30 -47.67
CA LEU A 465 -0.88 -18.05 -47.24
C LEU A 465 -1.08 -18.10 -45.71
N CYS A 466 -0.38 -17.26 -44.95
CA CYS A 466 -0.46 -17.26 -43.49
C CYS A 466 -1.80 -16.74 -42.99
N ASN A 467 -2.45 -17.53 -42.13
CA ASN A 467 -3.63 -17.07 -41.43
C ASN A 467 -3.23 -16.18 -40.26
N ARG A 468 -3.43 -14.87 -40.43
CA ARG A 468 -3.04 -13.82 -39.48
C ARG A 468 -4.19 -13.39 -38.58
N ALA A 469 -5.34 -14.06 -38.66
CA ALA A 469 -6.52 -13.70 -37.90
C ALA A 469 -6.44 -14.23 -36.47
N LEU A 470 -7.03 -13.48 -35.55
CA LEU A 470 -7.34 -13.93 -34.21
C LEU A 470 -8.75 -14.53 -34.20
N TYR A 471 -8.89 -15.76 -33.74
CA TYR A 471 -10.19 -16.43 -33.64
C TYR A 471 -10.71 -16.38 -32.20
N VAL A 472 -11.87 -15.74 -32.00
CA VAL A 472 -12.45 -15.52 -30.67
C VAL A 472 -13.81 -16.22 -30.56
N ARG A 473 -13.95 -17.14 -29.61
CA ARG A 473 -15.23 -17.82 -29.32
C ARG A 473 -16.14 -16.91 -28.50
N SER A 474 -15.61 -16.42 -27.38
CA SER A 474 -16.33 -15.52 -26.48
C SER A 474 -15.34 -14.68 -25.67
N ILE A 475 -15.82 -13.58 -25.11
CA ILE A 475 -15.06 -12.71 -24.21
C ILE A 475 -15.89 -12.53 -22.95
N ARG A 476 -15.36 -12.92 -21.80
CA ARG A 476 -15.96 -12.63 -20.50
C ARG A 476 -15.34 -11.36 -19.95
N ILE A 477 -16.17 -10.39 -19.58
CA ILE A 477 -15.75 -9.15 -18.93
C ILE A 477 -16.42 -9.06 -17.56
N SER A 478 -15.61 -8.84 -16.54
CA SER A 478 -16.06 -8.77 -15.15
C SER A 478 -15.54 -7.48 -14.52
N PRO A 479 -16.39 -6.57 -14.04
CA PRO A 479 -15.90 -5.51 -13.17
C PRO A 479 -15.34 -6.13 -11.89
N MET A 480 -14.29 -5.54 -11.34
CA MET A 480 -13.57 -6.06 -10.18
C MET A 480 -13.81 -5.22 -8.92
N ASP A 481 -14.63 -4.18 -8.95
CA ASP A 481 -14.85 -3.32 -7.77
C ASP A 481 -16.25 -3.42 -7.17
N TYR A 482 -17.14 -4.17 -7.83
CA TYR A 482 -18.48 -4.46 -7.31
C TYR A 482 -18.37 -5.50 -6.20
N TYR A 483 -18.66 -5.08 -4.97
CA TYR A 483 -18.60 -5.88 -3.76
C TYR A 483 -19.95 -5.82 -3.02
N PRO A 484 -20.41 -6.89 -2.34
CA PRO A 484 -19.83 -8.24 -2.26
C PRO A 484 -19.81 -8.99 -3.61
N GLU A 485 -19.18 -10.16 -3.67
CA GLU A 485 -18.97 -10.99 -4.88
C GLU A 485 -20.26 -11.23 -5.67
N ALA A 486 -21.40 -11.35 -5.00
CA ALA A 486 -22.70 -11.47 -5.64
C ALA A 486 -23.02 -10.29 -6.58
N ASN A 487 -22.64 -9.06 -6.20
CA ASN A 487 -22.79 -7.88 -7.05
C ASN A 487 -21.86 -7.96 -8.26
N ARG A 488 -20.62 -8.42 -8.08
CA ARG A 488 -19.67 -8.64 -9.17
C ARG A 488 -20.24 -9.59 -10.22
N LEU A 489 -20.80 -10.71 -9.78
CA LEU A 489 -21.39 -11.73 -10.63
C LEU A 489 -22.61 -11.20 -11.41
N ASP A 490 -23.43 -10.34 -10.80
CA ASP A 490 -24.56 -9.70 -11.48
C ASP A 490 -24.15 -8.75 -12.60
N HIS A 491 -22.93 -8.20 -12.55
CA HIS A 491 -22.41 -7.28 -13.56
C HIS A 491 -21.51 -7.95 -14.60
N GLN A 492 -21.02 -9.16 -14.33
CA GLN A 492 -20.24 -9.96 -15.27
C GLN A 492 -21.04 -10.26 -16.54
N ARG A 493 -20.42 -10.09 -17.72
CA ARG A 493 -21.06 -10.38 -19.01
C ARG A 493 -20.13 -11.17 -19.92
N SER A 494 -20.75 -12.05 -20.73
CA SER A 494 -20.10 -12.73 -21.83
C SER A 494 -20.54 -12.12 -23.16
N LEU A 495 -19.58 -11.82 -24.02
CA LEU A 495 -19.76 -11.21 -25.32
C LEU A 495 -19.34 -12.20 -26.40
N CYS A 496 -20.13 -12.30 -27.47
CA CYS A 496 -19.85 -13.18 -28.60
C CYS A 496 -20.49 -12.64 -29.88
N GLN A 497 -20.19 -13.26 -31.02
CA GLN A 497 -20.91 -13.03 -32.27
C GLN A 497 -22.13 -13.96 -32.33
N VAL A 498 -23.32 -13.40 -32.26
CA VAL A 498 -24.58 -14.16 -32.26
C VAL A 498 -24.71 -15.00 -33.53
N GLY A 499 -24.97 -16.30 -33.36
CA GLY A 499 -25.17 -17.24 -34.46
C GLY A 499 -23.90 -17.79 -35.12
N SER A 500 -22.71 -17.48 -34.59
CA SER A 500 -21.44 -18.07 -35.02
C SER A 500 -20.78 -18.88 -33.89
N GLU A 501 -20.01 -19.91 -34.23
CA GLU A 501 -19.20 -20.66 -33.26
C GLU A 501 -17.99 -19.84 -32.78
N TYR A 502 -17.48 -18.95 -33.63
CA TYR A 502 -16.39 -18.04 -33.32
C TYR A 502 -16.42 -16.83 -34.27
N THR A 503 -15.73 -15.76 -33.88
CA THR A 503 -15.49 -14.56 -34.67
C THR A 503 -14.07 -14.63 -35.23
N GLU A 504 -13.90 -14.43 -36.55
CA GLU A 504 -12.59 -14.27 -37.19
C GLU A 504 -12.22 -12.78 -37.22
N VAL A 505 -11.34 -12.34 -36.33
CA VAL A 505 -10.84 -10.96 -36.32
C VAL A 505 -9.59 -10.90 -37.20
N LYS A 506 -9.77 -10.54 -38.48
CA LYS A 506 -8.65 -10.41 -39.42
C LYS A 506 -7.79 -9.21 -39.06
N SER A 507 -6.50 -9.31 -39.34
CA SER A 507 -5.56 -8.21 -39.09
C SER A 507 -5.98 -6.95 -39.85
N GLY A 508 -6.22 -5.87 -39.10
CA GLY A 508 -6.68 -4.58 -39.59
C GLY A 508 -8.20 -4.36 -39.49
N ASP A 509 -8.97 -5.43 -39.39
CA ASP A 509 -10.43 -5.38 -39.28
C ASP A 509 -10.88 -5.14 -37.83
N THR A 510 -12.09 -4.62 -37.68
CA THR A 510 -12.73 -4.36 -36.38
C THR A 510 -14.03 -5.15 -36.33
N GLU A 511 -14.13 -6.02 -35.34
CA GLU A 511 -15.29 -6.89 -35.14
C GLU A 511 -16.08 -6.45 -33.91
N VAL A 512 -17.40 -6.65 -33.94
CA VAL A 512 -18.31 -6.26 -32.86
C VAL A 512 -18.80 -7.50 -32.14
N LEU A 513 -18.61 -7.55 -30.84
CA LEU A 513 -19.14 -8.59 -29.94
C LEU A 513 -20.17 -7.95 -29.00
N THR A 514 -21.30 -8.62 -28.80
CA THR A 514 -22.39 -8.12 -27.95
C THR A 514 -22.77 -9.15 -26.91
N SER A 515 -23.29 -8.67 -25.78
CA SER A 515 -23.87 -9.54 -24.77
C SER A 515 -25.23 -10.06 -25.24
N ASP A 516 -25.40 -11.37 -25.19
CA ASP A 516 -26.65 -12.06 -25.56
C ASP A 516 -26.76 -13.35 -24.74
N ASP A 517 -27.99 -13.80 -24.44
CA ASP A 517 -28.26 -15.01 -23.67
C ASP A 517 -27.72 -16.30 -24.35
N THR A 518 -27.43 -16.24 -25.64
CA THR A 518 -26.84 -17.33 -26.41
C THR A 518 -25.31 -17.40 -26.33
N CYS A 519 -24.65 -16.39 -25.75
CA CYS A 519 -23.21 -16.38 -25.59
C CYS A 519 -22.79 -17.35 -24.48
N ILE A 520 -22.26 -18.51 -24.87
CA ILE A 520 -21.80 -19.54 -23.94
C ILE A 520 -20.28 -19.40 -23.76
N TYR A 521 -19.84 -19.31 -22.50
CA TYR A 521 -18.43 -19.42 -22.14
C TYR A 521 -18.10 -20.87 -21.77
N VAL A 522 -17.13 -21.49 -22.45
CA VAL A 522 -16.93 -22.96 -22.43
C VAL A 522 -16.51 -23.51 -21.06
N TYR A 523 -15.99 -22.68 -20.16
CA TYR A 523 -15.51 -23.09 -18.83
C TYR A 523 -16.49 -22.77 -17.69
N GLU A 524 -17.78 -22.61 -18.00
CA GLU A 524 -18.87 -22.49 -17.01
C GLU A 524 -19.62 -23.81 -16.76
N GLN A 525 -19.16 -24.94 -17.33
CA GLN A 525 -19.70 -26.29 -17.09
C GLN A 525 -18.89 -27.12 -16.11
#